data_AF-A0A950ME94-F1
#
_entry.id   AF-A0A950ME94-F1
#
_cell.length_a   1.000
_cell.length_b   1.000
_cell.length_c   1.000
_cell.angle_alpha   90.00
_cell.angle_beta   90.00
_cell.angle_gamma   90.00
#
_symmetry.space_group_name_H-M   'P 1'
#
loop_
_entity.id
_entity.type
_entity.pdbx_description
1 polymer ?
#
loop_
_entity_poly.entity_id
_entity_poly.type
_entity_poly.pdbx_seq_one_letter_code
_entity_poly.pdbx_strand_id
1 'polypeptide(L)'
;MAGRTYIPWQEGREREVYALTGYTAGIPSRHLQFFDLEAGREVEPLHDDSGSVGGAAIREWKELSGSVEVTLSRCQDEVSKVTVSIHNLSSGGSQESRTEALKYSFLSTHTILHLQNGEFVSLLDPPENLKSLAQSCTNTGTWPVLVGEPGERHSMLSSPIILYDYPQIAPESPGSLFDGTEIDEILSLRILTMTDDEKAEMRRSDERTRQILERTENMPAEQFMKLHGVLRELRSVGKGVP
;
A
#
# COMPACT_ATOMS: atom_id res chain seq x y z
N MET A 1 18.86 18.55 20.19
CA MET A 1 20.16 17.94 20.54
C MET A 1 20.96 17.78 19.26
N ALA A 2 22.24 18.17 19.27
CA ALA A 2 23.08 18.16 18.07
C ALA A 2 22.48 18.86 16.85
N GLY A 3 21.89 20.04 17.07
CA GLY A 3 21.18 20.79 16.01
C GLY A 3 19.86 20.17 15.51
N ARG A 4 19.46 18.98 15.99
CA ARG A 4 18.18 18.33 15.66
C ARG A 4 17.10 18.62 16.70
N THR A 5 15.89 18.92 16.23
CA THR A 5 14.70 19.08 17.05
C THR A 5 13.89 17.78 16.98
N TYR A 6 13.52 17.23 18.14
CA TYR A 6 12.66 16.06 18.24
C TYR A 6 11.27 16.52 18.64
N ILE A 7 10.27 16.23 17.79
CA ILE A 7 8.88 16.60 18.00
C ILE A 7 8.08 15.29 18.14
N PRO A 8 7.03 15.18 18.96
CA PRO A 8 6.17 14.01 18.93
C PRO A 8 5.35 13.95 17.63
N TRP A 9 5.30 12.80 16.95
CA TRP A 9 4.44 12.57 15.79
C TRP A 9 3.78 11.18 15.82
N GLN A 10 2.82 10.97 14.92
CA GLN A 10 2.22 9.65 14.67
C GLN A 10 2.83 9.06 13.41
N GLU A 11 3.20 7.79 13.46
CA GLU A 11 3.75 7.05 12.32
C GLU A 11 3.04 5.70 12.13
N GLY A 12 3.01 5.23 10.89
CA GLY A 12 2.56 3.89 10.57
C GLY A 12 3.69 2.88 10.75
N ARG A 13 3.38 1.72 11.33
CA ARG A 13 4.33 0.62 11.44
C ARG A 13 3.83 -0.58 10.65
N GLU A 14 4.70 -1.09 9.80
CA GLU A 14 4.39 -2.27 8.99
C GLU A 14 4.17 -3.51 9.86
N ARG A 15 3.16 -4.29 9.45
CA ARG A 15 2.73 -5.51 10.08
C ARG A 15 2.28 -6.47 9.00
N GLU A 16 2.80 -7.69 9.05
CA GLU A 16 2.44 -8.75 8.14
C GLU A 16 1.63 -9.80 8.88
N VAL A 17 0.50 -10.19 8.31
CA VAL A 17 -0.32 -11.29 8.80
C VAL A 17 -0.43 -12.31 7.68
N TYR A 18 0.16 -13.48 7.90
CA TYR A 18 0.06 -14.59 6.96
C TYR A 18 -1.24 -15.34 7.23
N ALA A 19 -2.14 -15.29 6.26
CA ALA A 19 -3.37 -16.06 6.30
C ALA A 19 -3.27 -17.28 5.38
N LEU A 20 -3.55 -18.45 5.95
CA LEU A 20 -3.81 -19.73 5.26
C LEU A 20 -2.69 -20.39 4.44
N THR A 21 -2.71 -21.73 4.46
CA THR A 21 -2.04 -22.58 3.48
C THR A 21 -3.02 -23.65 2.98
N GLY A 22 -3.13 -23.83 1.65
CA GLY A 22 -3.81 -24.96 1.03
C GLY A 22 -5.29 -24.78 0.67
N TYR A 23 -5.58 -23.99 -0.37
CA TYR A 23 -6.89 -23.99 -1.03
C TYR A 23 -6.87 -24.78 -2.33
N THR A 24 -7.94 -25.51 -2.60
CA THR A 24 -8.16 -26.14 -3.91
C THR A 24 -9.29 -25.42 -4.62
N ALA A 25 -8.97 -24.74 -5.72
CA ALA A 25 -9.98 -24.12 -6.57
C ALA A 25 -11.03 -25.15 -7.02
N GLY A 26 -12.30 -24.74 -7.09
CA GLY A 26 -13.43 -25.60 -7.44
C GLY A 26 -14.09 -26.33 -6.27
N ILE A 27 -13.48 -26.34 -5.08
CA ILE A 27 -14.10 -26.81 -3.84
C ILE A 27 -14.55 -25.59 -3.03
N PRO A 28 -15.87 -25.37 -2.84
CA PRO A 28 -16.33 -24.30 -1.98
C PRO A 28 -15.80 -24.46 -0.56
N SER A 29 -15.21 -23.41 -0.02
CA SER A 29 -14.62 -23.43 1.31
C SER A 29 -14.68 -22.04 1.94
N ARG A 30 -14.75 -21.99 3.27
CA ARG A 30 -14.66 -20.76 4.05
C ARG A 30 -13.67 -20.97 5.17
N HIS A 31 -12.76 -20.02 5.35
CA HIS A 31 -11.84 -20.00 6.46
C HIS A 31 -11.85 -18.63 7.11
N LEU A 32 -11.84 -18.63 8.43
CA LEU A 32 -11.78 -17.45 9.26
C LEU A 32 -10.58 -17.60 10.20
N GLN A 33 -9.64 -16.66 10.10
CA GLN A 33 -8.49 -16.57 10.97
C GLN A 33 -8.58 -15.29 11.78
N PHE A 34 -8.42 -15.41 13.09
CA PHE A 34 -8.23 -14.27 13.97
C PHE A 34 -6.73 -14.03 14.17
N PHE A 35 -6.36 -12.77 14.38
CA PHE A 35 -4.98 -12.39 14.70
C PHE A 35 -4.97 -11.24 15.68
N ASP A 36 -3.91 -11.21 16.48
CA ASP A 36 -3.60 -10.13 17.41
C ASP A 36 -2.19 -9.62 17.12
N LEU A 37 -2.03 -8.30 17.19
CA LEU A 37 -0.77 -7.59 17.07
C LEU A 37 -0.48 -6.96 18.42
N GLU A 38 0.54 -7.46 19.11
CA GLU A 38 0.82 -7.05 20.48
C GLU A 38 1.10 -5.55 20.61
N ALA A 39 0.59 -4.95 21.68
CA ALA A 39 1.00 -3.63 22.12
C ALA A 39 2.51 -3.62 22.41
N GLY A 40 3.13 -2.46 22.32
CA GLY A 40 4.53 -2.38 22.66
C GLY A 40 5.06 -0.97 22.71
N ARG A 41 6.32 -0.92 23.13
CA ARG A 41 7.07 0.30 23.38
C ARG A 41 8.51 0.10 22.98
N GLU A 42 9.06 1.08 22.28
CA GLU A 42 10.46 1.15 21.90
C GLU A 42 11.05 2.45 22.44
N VAL A 43 12.27 2.37 22.99
CA VAL A 43 12.97 3.50 23.58
C VAL A 43 14.33 3.62 22.90
N GLU A 44 14.55 4.73 22.21
CA GLU A 44 15.78 5.04 21.51
C GLU A 44 16.52 6.15 22.28
N PRO A 45 17.71 5.88 22.85
CA PRO A 45 18.51 6.90 23.52
C PRO A 45 18.97 7.98 22.53
N LEU A 46 18.72 9.24 22.90
CA LEU A 46 19.14 10.39 22.12
C LEU A 46 20.42 10.97 22.72
N HIS A 47 21.46 11.06 21.90
CA HIS A 47 22.76 11.56 22.31
C HIS A 47 22.91 13.04 21.96
N ASP A 48 23.61 13.79 22.82
CA ASP A 48 24.01 15.16 22.56
C ASP A 48 25.32 15.25 21.77
N ASP A 49 25.80 16.47 21.51
CA ASP A 49 27.04 16.73 20.77
C ASP A 49 28.30 16.18 21.46
N SER A 50 28.22 15.87 22.76
CA SER A 50 29.29 15.26 23.53
C SER A 50 29.28 13.72 23.46
N GLY A 51 28.27 13.13 22.81
CA GLY A 51 28.03 11.69 22.81
C GLY A 51 27.41 11.18 24.10
N SER A 52 26.93 12.07 24.98
CA SER A 52 26.24 11.71 26.22
C SER A 52 24.74 11.56 25.96
N VAL A 53 24.06 10.68 26.69
CA VAL A 53 22.60 10.54 26.59
C VAL A 53 21.93 11.79 27.18
N GLY A 54 21.34 12.62 26.32
CA GLY A 54 20.62 13.83 26.72
C GLY A 54 19.09 13.68 26.69
N GLY A 55 18.57 12.50 26.34
CA GLY A 55 17.13 12.22 26.27
C GLY A 55 16.81 10.86 25.65
N ALA A 56 15.53 10.61 25.37
CA ALA A 56 15.09 9.40 24.68
C ALA A 56 13.86 9.68 23.78
N ALA A 57 13.82 9.08 22.59
CA ALA A 57 12.62 8.98 21.78
C ALA A 57 11.85 7.73 22.19
N ILE A 58 10.56 7.87 22.44
CA ILE A 58 9.68 6.78 22.88
C ILE A 58 8.62 6.57 21.80
N ARG A 59 8.57 5.37 21.23
CA ARG A 59 7.52 4.94 20.30
C ARG A 59 6.62 3.96 21.02
N GLU A 60 5.31 4.20 20.99
CA GLU A 60 4.31 3.33 21.61
C GLU A 60 3.24 2.99 20.60
N TRP A 61 2.82 1.72 20.58
CA TRP A 61 1.70 1.27 19.78
C TRP A 61 0.76 0.43 20.64
N LYS A 62 -0.52 0.45 20.25
CA LYS A 62 -1.57 -0.29 20.94
C LYS A 62 -1.69 -1.68 20.36
N GLU A 63 -2.27 -2.55 21.17
CA GLU A 63 -2.69 -3.86 20.70
C GLU A 63 -3.79 -3.67 19.65
N LEU A 64 -3.67 -4.43 18.56
CA LEU A 64 -4.69 -4.47 17.52
C LEU A 64 -5.16 -5.90 17.35
N SER A 65 -6.47 -6.06 17.23
CA SER A 65 -7.08 -7.36 16.94
C SER A 65 -7.81 -7.28 15.61
N GLY A 66 -7.79 -8.37 14.86
CA GLY A 66 -8.49 -8.44 13.58
C GLY A 66 -8.84 -9.86 13.16
N SER A 67 -9.54 -9.93 12.03
CA SER A 67 -9.80 -11.20 11.36
C SER A 67 -9.58 -11.08 9.86
N VAL A 68 -9.14 -12.19 9.27
CA VAL A 68 -9.10 -12.41 7.83
C VAL A 68 -10.04 -13.56 7.51
N GLU A 69 -11.03 -13.29 6.69
CA GLU A 69 -11.94 -14.30 6.15
C GLU A 69 -11.65 -14.50 4.66
N VAL A 70 -11.48 -15.75 4.25
CA VAL A 70 -11.33 -16.12 2.85
C VAL A 70 -12.42 -17.14 2.50
N THR A 71 -13.20 -16.81 1.48
CA THR A 71 -14.25 -17.68 0.94
C THR A 71 -13.97 -17.99 -0.51
N LEU A 72 -14.05 -19.26 -0.86
CA LEU A 72 -14.07 -19.75 -2.23
C LEU A 72 -15.48 -20.21 -2.57
N SER A 73 -16.04 -19.69 -3.65
CA SER A 73 -17.29 -20.18 -4.23
C SER A 73 -17.08 -20.55 -5.69
N ARG A 74 -17.63 -21.69 -6.11
CA ARG A 74 -17.60 -22.10 -7.52
C ARG A 74 -18.60 -21.27 -8.30
N CYS A 75 -18.17 -20.73 -9.45
CA CYS A 75 -19.02 -19.91 -10.30
C CYS A 75 -19.41 -20.63 -11.60
N GLN A 76 -18.43 -21.26 -12.26
CA GLN A 76 -18.60 -22.04 -13.48
C GLN A 76 -17.63 -23.23 -13.44
N ASP A 77 -17.57 -24.02 -14.52
CA ASP A 77 -16.55 -25.06 -14.65
C ASP A 77 -15.16 -24.42 -14.63
N GLU A 78 -14.28 -24.96 -13.78
CA GLU A 78 -12.89 -24.52 -13.57
C GLU A 78 -12.71 -23.06 -13.06
N VAL A 79 -13.80 -22.33 -12.79
CA VAL A 79 -13.76 -20.94 -12.32
C VAL A 79 -14.36 -20.83 -10.92
N SER A 80 -13.57 -20.26 -10.00
CA SER A 80 -13.98 -19.95 -8.63
C SER A 80 -13.81 -18.46 -8.34
N LYS A 81 -14.74 -17.90 -7.55
CA LYS A 81 -14.62 -16.58 -6.97
C LYS A 81 -13.99 -16.69 -5.59
N VAL A 82 -12.91 -15.94 -5.40
CA VAL A 82 -12.29 -15.70 -4.10
C VAL A 82 -12.88 -14.43 -3.51
N THR A 83 -13.30 -14.47 -2.25
CA THR A 83 -13.68 -13.29 -1.47
C THR A 83 -12.78 -13.23 -0.26
N VAL A 84 -12.10 -12.09 -0.08
CA VAL A 84 -11.25 -11.83 1.08
C VAL A 84 -11.83 -10.64 1.83
N SER A 85 -12.12 -10.84 3.12
CA SER A 85 -12.63 -9.80 4.01
C SER A 85 -11.68 -9.65 5.18
N ILE A 86 -11.24 -8.42 5.44
CA ILE A 86 -10.38 -8.08 6.58
C ILE A 86 -11.16 -7.16 7.50
N HIS A 87 -11.28 -7.55 8.77
CA HIS A 87 -11.99 -6.77 9.77
C HIS A 87 -11.05 -6.34 10.88
N ASN A 88 -11.10 -5.06 11.21
CA ASN A 88 -10.49 -4.53 12.43
C ASN A 88 -11.46 -4.74 13.60
N LEU A 89 -11.03 -5.51 14.60
CA LEU A 89 -11.82 -5.89 15.77
C LEU A 89 -11.30 -5.21 17.05
N SER A 90 -10.37 -4.26 16.92
CA SER A 90 -9.76 -3.55 18.04
C SER A 90 -10.81 -2.73 18.81
N SER A 91 -10.81 -2.84 20.14
CA SER A 91 -11.84 -2.26 21.03
C SER A 91 -11.48 -0.88 21.61
N GLY A 92 -10.26 -0.38 21.40
CA GLY A 92 -9.76 0.82 22.09
C GLY A 92 -9.87 2.16 21.34
N GLY A 93 -10.34 2.17 20.10
CA GLY A 93 -10.49 3.39 19.31
C GLY A 93 -11.69 4.25 19.74
N SER A 94 -11.55 5.58 19.73
CA SER A 94 -12.70 6.50 19.88
C SER A 94 -13.29 6.85 18.52
N GLN A 95 -14.62 6.87 18.40
CA GLN A 95 -15.29 7.39 17.20
C GLN A 95 -15.37 8.92 17.19
N GLU A 96 -15.12 9.58 18.33
CA GLU A 96 -15.23 11.03 18.49
C GLU A 96 -13.89 11.75 18.26
N SER A 97 -12.77 11.03 18.36
CA SER A 97 -11.43 11.57 18.14
C SER A 97 -10.69 10.80 17.07
N ARG A 98 -10.44 11.46 15.94
CA ARG A 98 -9.59 10.92 14.87
C ARG A 98 -8.22 10.49 15.40
N THR A 99 -7.62 11.30 16.26
CA THR A 99 -6.28 11.02 16.82
C THR A 99 -6.27 9.73 17.64
N GLU A 100 -7.32 9.47 18.41
CA GLU A 100 -7.43 8.22 19.17
C GLU A 100 -7.85 7.05 18.28
N ALA A 101 -8.73 7.26 17.29
CA ALA A 101 -9.10 6.23 16.31
C ALA A 101 -7.89 5.69 15.54
N LEU A 102 -6.97 6.57 15.13
CA LEU A 102 -5.78 6.20 14.35
C LEU A 102 -4.88 5.21 15.08
N LYS A 103 -4.79 5.29 16.41
CA LYS A 103 -3.96 4.36 17.23
C LYS A 103 -4.45 2.92 17.17
N TYR A 104 -5.70 2.72 16.77
CA TYR A 104 -6.37 1.42 16.69
C TYR A 104 -6.77 1.06 15.26
N SER A 105 -6.30 1.79 14.24
CA SER A 105 -6.71 1.60 12.85
C SER A 105 -5.70 0.75 12.07
N PHE A 106 -6.19 -0.09 11.16
CA PHE A 106 -5.35 -0.64 10.10
C PHE A 106 -5.18 0.42 9.02
N LEU A 107 -3.98 0.96 8.92
CA LEU A 107 -3.64 1.99 7.95
C LEU A 107 -3.11 1.33 6.69
N SER A 108 -3.68 1.71 5.54
CA SER A 108 -3.25 1.22 4.22
C SER A 108 -3.17 -0.31 4.16
N THR A 109 -4.27 -0.99 4.50
CA THR A 109 -4.32 -2.46 4.46
C THR A 109 -4.23 -2.97 3.03
N HIS A 110 -3.16 -3.69 2.72
CA HIS A 110 -2.97 -4.38 1.44
C HIS A 110 -3.24 -5.87 1.61
N THR A 111 -3.71 -6.52 0.55
CA THR A 111 -3.83 -7.98 0.48
C THR A 111 -3.03 -8.49 -0.69
N ILE A 112 -2.11 -9.40 -0.44
CA ILE A 112 -1.34 -10.10 -1.48
C ILE A 112 -1.87 -11.53 -1.54
N LEU A 113 -2.30 -11.94 -2.73
CA LEU A 113 -2.77 -13.29 -3.00
C LEU A 113 -1.81 -13.98 -3.96
N HIS A 114 -1.55 -15.26 -3.70
CA HIS A 114 -0.69 -16.08 -4.52
C HIS A 114 -1.31 -17.46 -4.73
N LEU A 115 -1.21 -17.97 -5.96
CA LEU A 115 -1.70 -19.29 -6.36
C LEU A 115 -0.53 -20.14 -6.85
N GLN A 116 -0.56 -21.43 -6.47
CA GLN A 116 0.40 -22.40 -6.98
C GLN A 116 -0.09 -23.06 -8.29
N ASN A 117 -1.38 -23.38 -8.36
CA ASN A 117 -2.00 -24.12 -9.46
C ASN A 117 -3.28 -23.42 -9.90
N GLY A 118 -3.14 -22.46 -10.82
CA GLY A 118 -4.26 -21.68 -11.36
C GLY A 118 -3.83 -20.27 -11.73
N GLU A 119 -4.78 -19.52 -12.26
CA GLU A 119 -4.56 -18.16 -12.73
C GLU A 119 -5.66 -17.25 -12.20
N PHE A 120 -5.25 -16.07 -11.73
CA PHE A 120 -6.15 -14.96 -11.47
C PHE A 120 -6.61 -14.32 -12.79
N VAL A 121 -7.86 -13.87 -12.76
CA VAL A 121 -8.49 -13.14 -13.85
C VAL A 121 -8.35 -11.66 -13.56
N SER A 122 -7.90 -10.88 -14.55
CA SER A 122 -7.89 -9.42 -14.45
C SER A 122 -9.32 -8.91 -14.28
N LEU A 123 -9.54 -8.01 -13.31
CA LEU A 123 -10.83 -7.30 -13.21
C LEU A 123 -10.89 -6.07 -14.12
N LEU A 124 -9.75 -5.61 -14.65
CA LEU A 124 -9.65 -4.46 -15.55
C LEU A 124 -9.87 -4.88 -17.02
N ASP A 125 -9.26 -5.99 -17.42
CA ASP A 125 -9.35 -6.57 -18.76
C ASP A 125 -9.65 -8.08 -18.69
N PRO A 126 -10.86 -8.46 -18.20
CA PRO A 126 -11.26 -9.86 -18.14
C PRO A 126 -11.53 -10.44 -19.54
N PRO A 127 -11.22 -11.73 -19.77
CA PRO A 127 -11.66 -12.46 -20.98
C PRO A 127 -13.17 -12.35 -21.21
N GLU A 128 -13.61 -12.35 -22.47
CA GLU A 128 -15.03 -12.17 -22.84
C GLU A 128 -15.99 -13.10 -22.08
N ASN A 129 -15.62 -14.37 -21.94
CA ASN A 129 -16.43 -15.38 -21.24
C ASN A 129 -16.53 -15.15 -19.72
N LEU A 130 -15.65 -14.32 -19.15
CA LEU A 130 -15.60 -14.05 -17.71
C LEU A 130 -15.98 -12.60 -17.35
N LYS A 131 -16.26 -11.74 -18.33
CA LYS A 131 -16.65 -10.34 -18.10
C LYS A 131 -17.78 -10.17 -17.08
N SER A 132 -18.86 -10.94 -17.22
CA SER A 132 -19.99 -10.86 -16.30
C SER A 132 -19.63 -11.31 -14.88
N LEU A 133 -18.74 -12.30 -14.73
CA LEU A 133 -18.26 -12.74 -13.42
C LEU A 133 -17.34 -11.70 -12.78
N ALA A 134 -16.43 -11.10 -13.55
CA ALA A 134 -15.57 -10.02 -13.09
C ALA A 134 -16.39 -8.80 -12.64
N GLN A 135 -17.42 -8.42 -13.40
CA GLN A 135 -18.35 -7.33 -13.04
C GLN A 135 -19.18 -7.62 -11.78
N SER A 136 -19.37 -8.89 -11.43
CA SER A 136 -20.06 -9.30 -10.19
C SER A 136 -19.17 -9.22 -8.94
N CYS A 137 -17.88 -8.91 -9.08
CA CYS A 137 -16.98 -8.72 -7.96
C CYS A 137 -17.23 -7.35 -7.32
N THR A 138 -17.22 -7.31 -5.99
CA THR A 138 -17.36 -6.08 -5.21
C THR A 138 -16.05 -5.85 -4.50
N ASN A 139 -15.46 -4.67 -4.72
CA ASN A 139 -14.24 -4.26 -4.03
C ASN A 139 -14.56 -3.04 -3.16
N THR A 140 -14.27 -3.13 -1.86
CA THR A 140 -14.56 -2.07 -0.89
C THR A 140 -13.25 -1.47 -0.42
N GLY A 141 -13.01 -0.20 -0.78
CA GLY A 141 -11.83 0.54 -0.34
C GLY A 141 -10.49 0.02 -0.87
N THR A 142 -10.51 -0.94 -1.80
CA THR A 142 -9.31 -1.52 -2.43
C THR A 142 -9.58 -1.89 -3.88
N TRP A 143 -8.53 -2.06 -4.68
CA TRP A 143 -8.60 -2.45 -6.08
C TRP A 143 -7.60 -3.58 -6.35
N PRO A 144 -8.08 -4.80 -6.68
CA PRO A 144 -7.22 -5.92 -7.02
C PRO A 144 -6.68 -5.81 -8.44
N VAL A 145 -5.36 -5.98 -8.59
CA VAL A 145 -4.64 -6.00 -9.86
C VAL A 145 -3.68 -7.19 -9.91
N LEU A 146 -3.40 -7.67 -11.12
CA LEU A 146 -2.36 -8.68 -11.34
C LEU A 146 -0.97 -8.07 -11.09
N VAL A 147 -0.07 -8.86 -10.50
CA VAL A 147 1.32 -8.44 -10.24
C VAL A 147 2.29 -9.53 -10.68
N GLY A 148 3.47 -9.12 -11.15
CA GLY A 148 4.46 -9.98 -11.78
C GLY A 148 4.84 -9.46 -13.16
N GLU A 149 5.46 -10.30 -13.98
CA GLU A 149 5.71 -9.98 -15.39
C GLU A 149 4.41 -10.07 -16.21
N PRO A 150 4.22 -9.26 -17.26
CA PRO A 150 3.04 -9.34 -18.11
C PRO A 150 2.79 -10.76 -18.64
N GLY A 151 1.64 -11.33 -18.28
CA GLY A 151 1.27 -12.71 -18.60
C GLY A 151 1.32 -13.65 -17.39
N GLU A 152 2.03 -13.29 -16.33
CA GLU A 152 2.01 -14.01 -15.07
C GLU A 152 0.73 -13.71 -14.30
N ARG A 153 -0.09 -14.74 -14.08
CA ARG A 153 -1.41 -14.60 -13.44
C ARG A 153 -1.49 -15.26 -12.07
N HIS A 154 -0.35 -15.60 -11.47
CA HIS A 154 -0.33 -16.37 -10.23
C HIS A 154 -0.34 -15.49 -8.97
N SER A 155 -0.13 -14.18 -9.12
CA SER A 155 -0.11 -13.23 -8.01
C SER A 155 -1.05 -12.05 -8.24
N MET A 156 -1.66 -11.56 -7.17
CA MET A 156 -2.58 -10.43 -7.18
C MET A 156 -2.34 -9.53 -5.97
N LEU A 157 -2.36 -8.23 -6.18
CA LEU A 157 -2.30 -7.21 -5.14
C LEU A 157 -3.64 -6.49 -5.08
N SER A 158 -4.33 -6.55 -3.95
CA SER A 158 -5.44 -5.65 -3.62
C SER A 158 -4.94 -4.55 -2.71
N SER A 159 -4.99 -3.31 -3.18
CA SER A 159 -4.43 -2.16 -2.48
C SER A 159 -5.46 -1.03 -2.35
N PRO A 160 -5.38 -0.17 -1.32
CA PRO A 160 -6.23 1.01 -1.16
C PRO A 160 -5.78 2.18 -2.05
N ILE A 161 -5.14 1.87 -3.17
CA ILE A 161 -4.75 2.79 -4.24
C ILE A 161 -5.17 2.16 -5.57
N ILE A 162 -5.50 2.99 -6.55
CA ILE A 162 -5.93 2.52 -7.87
C ILE A 162 -4.66 2.28 -8.70
N LEU A 163 -4.47 1.05 -9.14
CA LEU A 163 -3.38 0.63 -9.99
C LEU A 163 -3.92 -0.03 -11.26
N TYR A 164 -3.05 -0.17 -12.26
CA TYR A 164 -3.29 -1.03 -13.40
C TYR A 164 -2.64 -2.40 -13.18
N ASP A 165 -3.05 -3.39 -13.97
CA ASP A 165 -2.38 -4.70 -13.97
C ASP A 165 -0.90 -4.54 -14.33
N TYR A 166 -0.07 -5.35 -13.66
CA TYR A 166 1.38 -5.33 -13.77
C TYR A 166 1.97 -3.94 -13.47
N PRO A 167 1.64 -3.34 -12.30
CA PRO A 167 2.12 -2.02 -11.95
C PRO A 167 3.65 -2.02 -11.97
N GLN A 168 4.23 -1.07 -12.68
CA GLN A 168 5.68 -0.92 -12.80
C GLN A 168 6.15 0.20 -11.89
N ILE A 169 7.24 -0.04 -11.17
CA ILE A 169 7.97 1.04 -10.54
C ILE A 169 8.57 1.89 -11.65
N ALA A 170 8.24 3.18 -11.70
CA ALA A 170 8.74 4.05 -12.76
C ALA A 170 10.28 4.13 -12.67
N PRO A 171 11.05 3.76 -13.71
CA PRO A 171 12.51 3.84 -13.67
C PRO A 171 13.02 5.29 -13.57
N GLU A 172 12.18 6.26 -13.91
CA GLU A 172 12.43 7.69 -13.72
C GLU A 172 12.18 8.16 -12.28
N SER A 173 11.54 7.34 -11.43
CA SER A 173 11.32 7.63 -10.02
C SER A 173 12.68 7.69 -9.30
N PRO A 174 13.06 8.82 -8.68
CA PRO A 174 14.35 8.98 -7.99
C PRO A 174 14.51 8.10 -6.74
N GLY A 175 13.51 7.29 -6.39
CA GLY A 175 13.48 6.40 -5.22
C GLY A 175 12.05 6.20 -4.71
N SER A 176 11.85 5.47 -3.61
CA SER A 176 10.51 5.23 -3.03
C SER A 176 9.83 6.52 -2.52
N LEU A 177 9.20 7.24 -3.45
CA LEU A 177 8.04 8.06 -3.19
C LEU A 177 6.86 7.10 -2.96
N PHE A 178 5.92 7.48 -2.11
CA PHE A 178 4.95 6.58 -1.47
C PHE A 178 4.31 5.49 -2.35
N ASP A 179 3.97 5.80 -3.60
CA ASP A 179 3.44 4.81 -4.56
C ASP A 179 4.50 4.29 -5.55
N GLY A 180 5.54 5.06 -5.90
CA GLY A 180 6.63 4.62 -6.78
C GLY A 180 6.19 4.37 -8.22
N THR A 181 5.01 4.86 -8.58
CA THR A 181 4.34 4.63 -9.87
C THR A 181 4.15 5.95 -10.62
N GLU A 182 3.19 6.02 -11.55
CA GLU A 182 2.97 7.16 -12.44
C GLU A 182 2.55 8.47 -11.72
N ILE A 183 2.25 8.44 -10.42
CA ILE A 183 1.75 9.60 -9.64
C ILE A 183 2.91 10.41 -8.99
N ASP A 184 4.14 9.92 -9.07
CA ASP A 184 5.33 10.55 -8.47
C ASP A 184 5.57 12.00 -8.91
N GLU A 185 5.19 12.36 -10.15
CA GLU A 185 5.27 13.74 -10.65
C GLU A 185 4.37 14.69 -9.85
N ILE A 186 3.11 14.31 -9.65
CA ILE A 186 2.12 15.14 -8.94
C ILE A 186 2.50 15.28 -7.47
N LEU A 187 3.01 14.22 -6.85
CA LEU A 187 3.50 14.27 -5.47
C LEU A 187 4.72 15.19 -5.34
N SER A 188 5.67 15.10 -6.29
CA SER A 188 6.86 15.97 -6.34
C SER A 188 6.48 17.44 -6.54
N LEU A 189 5.55 17.72 -7.46
CA LEU A 189 4.99 19.06 -7.70
C LEU A 189 4.38 19.66 -6.44
N ARG A 190 3.54 18.88 -5.73
CA ARG A 190 2.90 19.36 -4.50
C ARG A 190 3.93 19.72 -3.43
N ILE A 191 4.96 18.88 -3.25
CA ILE A 191 6.06 19.15 -2.32
C ILE A 191 6.80 20.44 -2.69
N LEU A 192 7.08 20.66 -3.99
CA LEU A 192 7.73 21.89 -4.45
C LEU A 192 6.88 23.15 -4.19
N THR A 193 5.55 23.03 -4.25
CA THR A 193 4.61 24.13 -3.97
C THR A 193 4.34 24.37 -2.47
N MET A 194 4.86 23.53 -1.56
CA MET A 194 4.74 23.77 -0.13
C MET A 194 5.44 25.06 0.29
N THR A 195 4.87 25.72 1.30
CA THR A 195 5.46 26.91 1.92
C THR A 195 6.80 26.59 2.59
N ASP A 196 7.62 27.62 2.83
CA ASP A 196 8.91 27.45 3.50
C ASP A 196 8.75 26.89 4.92
N ASP A 197 7.67 27.26 5.62
CA ASP A 197 7.34 26.74 6.95
C ASP A 197 7.00 25.25 6.92
N GLU A 198 6.16 24.81 5.97
CA GLU A 198 5.80 23.39 5.80
C GLU A 198 7.03 22.56 5.38
N LYS A 199 7.90 23.09 4.50
CA LYS A 199 9.17 22.46 4.15
C LYS A 199 10.11 22.38 5.35
N ALA A 200 10.17 23.44 6.17
CA ALA A 200 10.96 23.43 7.39
C ALA A 200 10.43 22.41 8.42
N GLU A 201 9.12 22.17 8.49
CA GLU A 201 8.53 21.08 9.27
C GLU A 201 8.93 19.71 8.74
N MET A 202 8.83 19.47 7.42
CA MET A 202 9.29 18.23 6.80
C MET A 202 10.77 17.96 7.04
N ARG A 203 11.66 18.96 6.93
CA ARG A 203 13.10 18.80 7.24
C ARG A 203 13.37 18.39 8.69
N ARG A 204 12.45 18.75 9.60
CA ARG A 204 12.52 18.47 11.04
C ARG A 204 11.78 17.18 11.44
N SER A 205 11.18 16.46 10.49
CA SER A 205 10.45 15.22 10.72
C SER A 205 11.37 13.99 10.65
N ASP A 206 10.82 12.79 10.39
CA ASP A 206 11.60 11.56 10.32
C ASP A 206 12.56 11.52 9.11
N GLU A 207 13.56 10.63 9.17
CA GLU A 207 14.61 10.55 8.17
C GLU A 207 14.08 10.26 6.76
N ARG A 208 12.99 9.49 6.61
CA ARG A 208 12.41 9.18 5.30
C ARG A 208 11.74 10.41 4.71
N THR A 209 10.96 11.14 5.50
CA THR A 209 10.30 12.38 5.06
C THR A 209 11.31 13.47 4.71
N ARG A 210 12.40 13.60 5.49
CA ARG A 210 13.52 14.49 5.17
C ARG A 210 14.18 14.11 3.85
N GLN A 211 14.48 12.82 3.65
CA GLN A 211 15.07 12.33 2.40
C GLN A 211 14.15 12.56 1.19
N ILE A 212 12.83 12.43 1.36
CA ILE A 212 11.86 12.73 0.29
C ILE A 212 11.93 14.20 -0.10
N LEU A 213 11.91 15.12 0.87
CA LEU A 213 12.02 16.56 0.59
C LEU A 213 13.36 16.91 -0.06
N GLU A 214 14.48 16.42 0.49
CA GLU A 214 15.82 16.69 -0.05
C GLU A 214 15.99 16.17 -1.48
N ARG A 215 15.44 14.99 -1.79
CA ARG A 215 15.46 14.45 -3.15
C ARG A 215 14.64 15.31 -4.11
N THR A 216 13.46 15.75 -3.68
CA THR A 216 12.58 16.57 -4.51
C THR A 216 13.17 17.96 -4.77
N GLU A 217 13.79 18.60 -3.77
CA GLU A 217 14.42 19.92 -3.93
C GLU A 217 15.70 19.88 -4.76
N ASN A 218 16.46 18.78 -4.70
CA ASN A 218 17.70 18.61 -5.47
C ASN A 218 17.46 17.94 -6.83
N MET A 219 16.22 17.68 -7.22
CA MET A 219 15.90 17.03 -8.48
C MET A 219 16.26 17.96 -9.66
N PRO A 220 17.16 17.55 -10.58
CA PRO A 220 17.48 18.34 -11.76
C PRO A 220 16.25 18.53 -12.66
N ALA A 221 16.14 19.68 -13.31
CA ALA A 221 15.04 19.98 -14.24
C ALA A 221 14.88 18.91 -15.35
N GLU A 222 15.99 18.29 -15.79
CA GLU A 222 15.95 17.19 -16.77
C GLU A 222 15.33 15.91 -16.22
N GLN A 223 15.48 15.63 -14.92
CA GLN A 223 14.84 14.49 -14.25
C GLN A 223 13.37 14.78 -13.98
N PHE A 224 13.05 16.04 -13.67
CA PHE A 224 11.67 16.53 -13.57
C PHE A 224 10.91 16.41 -14.91
N MET A 225 11.58 16.73 -16.02
CA MET A 225 11.03 16.54 -17.37
C MET A 225 10.80 15.07 -17.75
N LYS A 226 11.49 14.12 -17.10
CA LYS A 226 11.25 12.68 -17.28
C LYS A 226 10.06 12.17 -16.45
N LEU A 227 9.70 12.87 -15.37
CA LEU A 227 8.49 12.61 -14.61
C LEU A 227 7.23 13.10 -15.33
N HIS A 228 7.33 14.13 -16.20
CA HIS A 228 6.27 14.50 -17.14
C HIS A 228 5.92 13.27 -17.98
N GLY A 229 4.81 12.61 -17.60
CA GLY A 229 4.42 11.30 -18.10
C GLY A 229 4.75 11.10 -19.58
N VAL A 230 5.75 10.24 -19.84
CA VAL A 230 5.93 9.69 -21.18
C VAL A 230 4.67 8.86 -21.41
N LEU A 231 3.77 9.33 -22.27
CA LEU A 231 2.61 8.58 -22.75
C LEU A 231 3.11 7.20 -23.21
N ARG A 232 3.04 6.18 -22.34
CA ARG A 232 3.29 4.80 -22.72
C ARG A 232 2.08 4.34 -23.49
N GLU A 233 2.29 4.25 -24.80
CA GLU A 233 1.44 3.66 -25.83
C GLU A 233 0.00 3.35 -25.39
N LEU A 234 -0.92 4.25 -25.73
CA LEU A 234 -2.32 3.87 -25.96
C LEU A 234 -2.30 2.68 -26.94
N ARG A 235 -2.54 1.46 -26.44
CA ARG A 235 -2.74 0.29 -27.29
C ARG A 235 -3.80 0.67 -28.32
N SER A 236 -3.40 0.71 -29.58
CA SER A 236 -4.32 0.95 -30.68
C SER A 236 -5.38 -0.15 -30.65
N VAL A 237 -6.64 0.23 -30.42
CA VAL A 237 -7.77 -0.66 -30.66
C VAL A 237 -7.69 -1.06 -32.12
N GLY A 238 -7.32 -2.32 -32.35
CA GLY A 238 -7.17 -2.87 -33.69
C GLY A 238 -8.43 -2.59 -34.49
N LYS A 239 -8.28 -1.85 -35.60
CA LYS A 239 -9.33 -1.67 -36.59
C LYS A 239 -9.77 -3.05 -37.06
N GLY A 240 -10.99 -3.45 -36.69
CA GLY A 240 -11.74 -4.43 -37.46
C GLY A 240 -11.90 -3.89 -38.88
N VAL A 241 -11.33 -4.60 -39.84
CA VAL A 241 -11.56 -4.40 -41.28
C VAL A 241 -12.72 -5.34 -41.65
N PRO A 242 -13.68 -4.87 -42.47
CA PRO A 242 -15.05 -5.40 -42.59
C PRO A 242 -15.19 -6.85 -43.04
#